data_AF-A0A5S3Y003-F1
#
_entry.id   AF-A0A5S3Y003-F1
#
_cell.length_a   1.000
_cell.length_b   1.000
_cell.length_c   1.000
_cell.angle_alpha   90.00
_cell.angle_beta   90.00
_cell.angle_gamma   90.00
#
_symmetry.space_group_name_H-M   'P 1'
#
loop_
_entity.id
_entity.type
_entity.pdbx_description
1 polymer ?
#
loop_
_entity_poly.entity_id
_entity_poly.type
_entity_poly.pdbx_seq_one_letter_code
_entity_poly.pdbx_strand_id
1 'polypeptide(L)' 'MLLCLSDLFREQLQFDRTPIASLEEEWDIAQRYVNIEKIRFEEKLNLNMQIAPECWGCRLPTFT' A
#
# COMPACT_ATOMS: atom_id res chain seq x y z
N MET A 1 2.43 -13.89 -10.10
CA MET A 1 1.88 -13.65 -8.75
C MET A 1 2.96 -13.54 -7.69
N LEU A 2 3.77 -14.58 -7.43
CA LEU A 2 4.89 -14.49 -6.46
C LEU A 2 5.89 -13.38 -6.81
N LEU A 3 6.20 -13.21 -8.10
CA LEU A 3 7.06 -12.12 -8.60
C LEU A 3 6.53 -10.74 -8.20
N CYS A 4 5.22 -10.48 -8.36
CA CYS A 4 4.63 -9.18 -8.03
C CYS A 4 4.72 -8.86 -6.53
N LEU A 5 4.55 -9.87 -5.66
CA LEU A 5 4.75 -9.70 -4.21
C LEU A 5 6.24 -9.51 -3.87
N SER A 6 7.14 -10.24 -4.55
CA SER A 6 8.58 -10.05 -4.39
C SER A 6 9.06 -8.67 -4.84
N ASP A 7 8.47 -8.13 -5.92
CA ASP A 7 8.75 -6.79 -6.43
C ASP A 7 8.22 -5.72 -5.46
N LEU A 8 6.97 -5.86 -4.98
CA LEU A 8 6.41 -4.97 -3.97
C LEU A 8 7.25 -4.96 -2.69
N PHE A 9 7.66 -6.12 -2.20
CA PHE A 9 8.49 -6.25 -1.00
C PHE A 9 9.87 -5.60 -1.19
N ARG A 10 10.45 -5.74 -2.39
CA ARG A 10 11.72 -5.08 -2.74
C ARG A 10 11.58 -3.56 -2.79
N GLU A 11 10.46 -3.04 -3.30
CA GLU A 11 10.16 -1.61 -3.25
C GLU A 11 10.04 -1.13 -1.80
N GLN A 12 9.27 -1.83 -0.95
CA GLN A 12 9.14 -1.48 0.48
C GLN A 12 10.48 -1.43 1.21
N LEU A 13 11.36 -2.42 0.99
CA LEU A 13 12.72 -2.44 1.54
C LEU A 13 13.61 -1.26 1.10
N GLN A 14 13.32 -0.65 -0.05
CA GLN A 14 14.02 0.56 -0.50
C GLN A 14 13.43 1.83 0.11
N PHE A 15 12.11 1.86 0.37
CA PHE A 15 11.36 2.96 0.98
C PHE A 15 11.48 3.04 2.51
N ASP A 16 11.89 1.96 3.18
CA ASP A 16 12.12 1.85 4.65
C ASP A 16 13.20 2.81 5.20
N ARG A 17 13.70 3.73 4.36
CA ARG A 17 14.69 4.75 4.72
C ARG A 17 14.06 6.05 5.23
N THR A 18 12.75 6.24 5.07
CA THR A 18 12.03 7.43 5.56
C THR A 18 11.12 7.04 6.73
N PRO A 19 11.39 7.53 7.95
CA PRO A 19 10.61 7.18 9.15
C PRO A 19 9.21 7.83 9.20
N ILE A 20 8.90 8.70 8.24
CA ILE A 20 7.66 9.45 8.16
C ILE A 20 7.27 9.53 6.69
N ALA A 21 6.10 9.00 6.36
CA ALA A 21 5.47 9.08 5.04
C ALA A 21 4.07 9.68 5.16
N SER A 22 3.55 10.22 4.08
CA SER A 22 2.15 10.63 4.00
C SER A 22 1.23 9.42 3.95
N LEU A 23 -0.01 9.57 4.43
CA LEU A 23 -1.03 8.53 4.29
C LEU A 23 -1.24 8.13 2.82
N GLU A 24 -1.09 9.07 1.90
CA GLU A 24 -1.14 8.81 0.45
C GLU A 24 -0.04 7.85 -0.02
N GLU A 25 1.21 8.08 0.40
CA GLU A 25 2.35 7.21 0.04
C GLU A 25 2.17 5.80 0.61
N GLU A 26 1.75 5.68 1.87
CA GLU A 26 1.46 4.38 2.51
C GLU A 26 0.30 3.65 1.81
N TRP A 27 -0.74 4.41 1.44
CA TRP A 27 -1.90 3.85 0.78
C TRP A 27 -1.61 3.38 -0.64
N ASP A 28 -0.71 4.03 -1.40
CA ASP A 28 -0.32 3.55 -2.73
C ASP A 28 0.29 2.15 -2.66
N ILE A 29 1.13 1.92 -1.65
CA ILE A 29 1.75 0.61 -1.40
C ILE A 29 0.69 -0.41 -1.00
N ALA A 30 -0.20 -0.07 -0.06
CA ALA A 30 -1.30 -0.94 0.36
C ALA A 30 -2.25 -1.27 -0.81
N GLN A 31 -2.55 -0.30 -1.67
CA GLN A 31 -3.40 -0.47 -2.84
C GLN A 31 -2.75 -1.40 -3.87
N ARG A 32 -1.43 -1.30 -4.09
CA ARG A 32 -0.68 -2.25 -4.93
C ARG A 32 -0.78 -3.67 -4.38
N TYR A 33 -0.61 -3.86 -3.07
CA TYR A 33 -0.79 -5.16 -2.42
C TYR A 33 -2.20 -5.72 -2.65
N VAL A 34 -3.22 -4.91 -2.38
CA VAL A 34 -4.63 -5.28 -2.57
C VAL A 34 -4.92 -5.64 -4.02
N ASN A 35 -4.34 -4.93 -5.00
CA ASN A 35 -4.48 -5.26 -6.41
C ASN A 35 -3.85 -6.62 -6.74
N ILE A 36 -2.68 -6.94 -6.18
CA ILE A 36 -2.06 -8.26 -6.32
C ILE A 36 -2.95 -9.34 -5.67
N GLU A 37 -3.52 -9.08 -4.49
CA GLU A 37 -4.47 -9.99 -3.85
C GLU A 37 -5.77 -10.13 -4.62
N LYS A 38 -6.23 -9.08 -5.31
CA LYS A 38 -7.42 -9.09 -6.16
C LYS A 38 -7.24 -10.04 -7.35
N ILE A 39 -6.03 -10.14 -7.91
CA ILE A 39 -5.71 -11.17 -8.91
C ILE A 39 -5.83 -12.58 -8.31
N ARG A 40 -5.48 -12.76 -7.02
CA ARG A 40 -5.59 -14.05 -6.31
C ARG A 40 -7.03 -14.45 -5.99
N PHE A 41 -7.86 -13.47 -5.66
CA PHE A 41 -9.24 -13.67 -5.20
C PHE A 41 -10.30 -13.34 -6.26
N GLU A 42 -9.87 -12.99 -7.48
CA GLU A 42 -10.69 -12.56 -8.61
C GLU A 42 -11.72 -11.48 -8.17
N GLU A 43 -13.01 -11.73 -8.32
CA GLU A 43 -14.06 -10.77 -7.99
C GLU A 43 -14.46 -10.74 -6.50
N LYS A 44 -13.85 -11.59 -5.66
CA LYS A 44 -14.26 -11.70 -4.25
C LYS A 44 -13.67 -10.60 -3.35
N LEU A 45 -12.68 -9.85 -3.83
CA LEU A 45 -12.05 -8.77 -3.06
C LEU A 45 -12.53 -7.40 -3.55
N ASN A 46 -13.55 -6.87 -2.88
CA ASN A 46 -14.06 -5.51 -3.08
C ASN A 46 -13.68 -4.65 -1.88
N LEU A 47 -12.59 -3.88 -2.01
CA LEU A 47 -12.14 -2.93 -1.00
C LEU A 47 -12.67 -1.55 -1.35
N ASN A 48 -13.47 -0.99 -0.45
CA ASN A 48 -13.94 0.40 -0.53
C ASN A 48 -13.39 1.14 0.68
N MET A 49 -12.42 2.02 0.44
CA MET A 49 -11.77 2.81 1.47
C MET A 49 -12.32 4.23 1.41
N GLN A 50 -12.97 4.68 2.48
CA GLN A 50 -13.47 6.04 2.61
C GLN A 50 -12.54 6.81 3.54
N ILE A 51 -11.59 7.54 2.95
CA ILE A 51 -10.65 8.41 3.67
C ILE A 51 -11.07 9.85 3.44
N ALA A 52 -11.19 10.63 4.52
CA ALA A 52 -11.47 12.05 4.41
C ALA A 52 -10.31 12.75 3.68
N PRO A 53 -10.59 13.69 2.75
CA PRO A 53 -9.56 14.29 1.90
C PRO A 53 -8.45 15.00 2.70
N GLU A 54 -8.78 15.53 3.88
CA GLU A 54 -7.84 16.12 4.83
C GLU A 54 -6.82 15.14 5.42
N CYS A 55 -7.11 13.84 5.42
CA CYS A 55 -6.25 12.82 6.00
C CYS A 55 -5.10 12.38 5.07
N TRP A 56 -5.20 12.59 3.75
CA TRP A 56 -4.17 12.15 2.80
C TRP A 56 -2.82 12.80 3.04
N GLY A 57 -2.82 14.07 3.42
CA GLY A 57 -1.60 14.83 3.76
C GLY A 57 -1.07 14.56 5.17
N CYS A 58 -1.73 13.74 5.97
CA CYS A 58 -1.25 13.41 7.31
C CYS A 58 0.05 12.62 7.20
N ARG A 59 1.06 13.08 7.94
CA ARG A 59 2.33 12.38 8.10
C ARG A 59 2.19 11.33 9.17
N LEU A 60 2.36 10.08 8.77
CA LEU A 60 2.28 8.90 9.61
C LEU A 60 3.67 8.27 9.72
N PRO A 61 3.97 7.60 10.85
CA PRO A 61 5.11 6.72 10.90
C PRO A 61 4.92 5.61 9.86
N THR A 62 5.96 5.33 9.09
CA THR A 62 6.01 4.25 8.09
C THR A 62 5.78 2.89 8.76
N PHE A 63 5.12 1.97 8.06
CA PHE A 63 4.95 0.59 8.53
C PHE A 63 6.31 -0.13 8.64
N THR A 64 6.75 -0.42 9.87
CA THR A 64 7.85 -1.35 10.21
C THR A 64 7.36 -2.77 10.44
#